data_AF-A0ABD0MK68-F1
#
_entry.id   AF-A0ABD0MK68-F1
#
_cell.length_a   1.000
_cell.length_b   1.000
_cell.length_c   1.000
_cell.angle_alpha   90.00
_cell.angle_beta   90.00
_cell.angle_gamma   90.00
#
_symmetry.space_group_name_H-M   'P 1'
#
loop_
_entity.id
_entity.type
_entity.pdbx_description
1 polymer ?
#
loop_
_entity_poly.entity_id
_entity_poly.type
_entity_poly.pdbx_seq_one_letter_code
_entity_poly.pdbx_strand_id
1 'polypeptide(L)'
;KIAEAVFAVKAYPHPEEIETVASALVLKHPCLTEPGKGKGFDGWKMSIKYKLGNYRSKLRSAGCHEVGVNRKRGGGDGEDKKSTLKRAKRGEVNYLPDHPAGQTDDTLEEERLILVEELKKKTKNETLISQKMSLTFSLRRKEIVEVVPMVSEVLERWPAMSLPNEVKVTVLTGSI
;
A
#
# COMPACT_ATOMS: atom_id res chain seq x y z
N LYS A 1 16.45 6.78 9.22
CA LYS A 1 15.55 6.31 10.29
C LYS A 1 14.14 6.94 10.24
N ILE A 2 13.91 8.27 10.31
CA ILE A 2 12.52 8.79 10.27
C ILE A 2 11.72 8.43 9.00
N ALA A 3 12.32 8.54 7.82
CA ALA A 3 11.63 8.19 6.57
C ALA A 3 11.29 6.69 6.47
N GLU A 4 12.18 5.84 6.95
CA GLU A 4 12.00 4.39 7.02
C GLU A 4 10.92 4.00 8.02
N ALA A 5 10.92 4.59 9.22
CA ALA A 5 9.91 4.35 10.24
C ALA A 5 8.51 4.79 9.79
N VAL A 6 8.40 5.95 9.14
CA VAL A 6 7.13 6.41 8.56
C VAL A 6 6.71 5.51 7.40
N PHE A 7 7.65 5.11 6.53
CA PHE A 7 7.38 4.24 5.39
C PHE A 7 6.87 2.85 5.83
N ALA A 8 7.44 2.28 6.91
CA ALA A 8 7.00 1.01 7.48
C ALA A 8 5.55 1.04 7.99
N VAL A 9 5.05 2.22 8.39
CA VAL A 9 3.63 2.41 8.72
C VAL A 9 2.81 2.65 7.46
N LYS A 10 3.28 3.55 6.58
CA LYS A 10 2.60 3.92 5.34
C LYS A 10 3.59 4.47 4.31
N ALA A 11 3.61 3.89 3.11
CA ALA A 11 4.49 4.31 2.02
C ALA A 11 4.21 5.74 1.52
N TYR A 12 2.94 6.16 1.50
CA TYR A 12 2.46 7.44 0.98
C TYR A 12 1.57 8.18 2.00
N PRO A 13 2.15 8.70 3.09
CA PRO A 13 1.35 9.36 4.12
C PRO A 13 0.69 10.64 3.61
N HIS A 14 -0.52 10.92 4.13
CA HIS A 14 -1.28 12.14 3.82
C HIS A 14 -0.57 13.37 4.43
N PRO A 15 -0.73 14.59 3.88
CA PRO A 15 -0.11 15.79 4.45
C PRO A 15 -0.41 16.04 5.94
N GLU A 16 -1.58 15.60 6.42
CA GLU A 16 -1.97 15.65 7.83
C GLU A 16 -1.16 14.68 8.70
N GLU A 17 -0.99 13.44 8.24
CA GLU A 17 -0.17 12.44 8.93
C GLU A 17 1.31 12.90 9.02
N ILE A 18 1.82 13.54 7.95
CA ILE A 18 3.17 14.13 7.95
C ILE A 18 3.25 15.28 8.98
N GLU A 19 2.19 16.05 9.14
CA GLU A 19 2.10 17.12 10.14
C GLU A 19 2.11 16.57 11.56
N THR A 20 1.36 15.49 11.83
CA THR A 20 1.40 14.78 13.11
C THR A 20 2.80 14.28 13.44
N VAL A 21 3.51 13.69 12.47
CA VAL A 21 4.89 13.23 12.65
C VAL A 21 5.84 14.41 12.92
N ALA A 22 5.68 15.54 12.23
CA ALA A 22 6.50 16.73 12.43
C ALA A 22 6.29 17.34 13.82
N SER A 23 5.04 17.44 14.26
CA SER A 23 4.68 17.91 15.60
C SER A 23 5.25 16.98 16.68
N ALA A 24 5.07 15.67 16.54
CA ALA A 24 5.61 14.69 17.48
C ALA A 24 7.15 14.71 17.53
N LEU A 25 7.82 14.98 16.40
CA LEU A 25 9.27 15.11 16.33
C LEU A 25 9.76 16.29 17.18
N VAL A 26 9.13 17.46 17.05
CA VAL A 26 9.51 18.66 17.81
C VAL A 26 9.12 18.54 19.28
N LEU A 27 7.96 17.94 19.58
CA LEU A 27 7.55 17.66 20.97
C LEU A 27 8.57 16.77 21.69
N LYS A 28 9.08 15.73 21.02
CA LYS A 28 10.10 14.83 21.57
C LYS A 28 11.48 15.50 21.67
N HIS A 29 11.78 16.42 20.76
CA HIS A 29 13.06 17.11 20.69
C HIS A 29 12.84 18.63 20.61
N PRO A 30 12.56 19.30 21.76
CA PRO A 30 12.23 20.73 21.76
C PRO A 30 13.31 21.63 21.17
N CYS A 31 14.57 21.19 21.15
CA CYS A 31 15.68 21.89 20.50
C CYS A 31 15.55 22.01 18.97
N LEU A 32 14.65 21.25 18.35
CA LEU A 32 14.35 21.31 16.92
C LEU A 32 13.26 22.36 16.61
N THR A 33 12.64 22.98 17.61
CA THR A 33 11.57 23.95 17.41
C THR A 33 12.06 25.14 16.60
N GLU A 34 11.38 25.42 15.48
CA GLU A 34 11.71 26.56 14.62
C GLU A 34 11.31 27.87 15.31
N PRO A 35 12.20 28.87 15.37
CA PRO A 35 11.89 30.17 15.93
C PRO A 35 10.98 30.97 14.98
N GLY A 36 9.90 31.57 15.50
CA GLY A 36 9.03 32.45 14.73
C GLY A 36 7.55 32.34 15.11
N LYS A 37 6.69 33.05 14.35
CA LYS A 37 5.22 33.07 14.55
C LYS A 37 4.47 31.82 14.01
N GLY A 38 5.20 30.80 13.55
CA GLY A 38 4.61 29.58 12.97
C GLY A 38 4.33 28.50 14.03
N LYS A 39 4.00 27.29 13.57
CA LYS A 39 3.74 26.14 14.48
C LYS A 39 5.01 25.55 15.09
N GLY A 40 6.18 26.06 14.73
CA GLY A 40 7.49 25.58 15.19
C GLY A 40 7.97 24.28 14.53
N PHE A 41 7.17 23.68 13.65
CA PHE A 41 7.50 22.42 12.94
C PHE A 41 7.26 22.47 11.43
N ASP A 42 6.97 23.64 10.85
CA ASP A 42 6.55 23.77 9.46
C ASP A 42 7.66 23.38 8.47
N GLY A 43 8.91 23.78 8.74
CA GLY A 43 10.05 23.32 7.94
C GLY A 43 10.40 21.85 8.19
N TRP A 44 10.12 21.29 9.38
CA TRP A 44 10.21 19.84 9.63
C TRP A 44 9.20 19.05 8.81
N LYS A 45 7.96 19.53 8.69
CA LYS A 45 6.93 18.94 7.81
C LYS A 45 7.43 18.83 6.37
N MET A 46 8.03 19.90 5.84
CA MET A 46 8.61 19.90 4.50
C MET A 46 9.83 18.97 4.39
N SER A 47 10.73 19.01 5.38
CA SER A 47 11.91 18.16 5.42
C SER A 47 11.56 16.67 5.44
N ILE A 48 10.56 16.27 6.23
CA ILE A 48 10.05 14.90 6.29
C ILE A 48 9.46 14.50 4.93
N LYS A 49 8.64 15.36 4.32
CA LYS A 49 8.07 15.12 2.98
C LYS A 49 9.15 14.86 1.93
N TYR A 50 10.19 15.70 1.88
CA TYR A 50 11.31 15.51 0.96
C TYR A 50 12.11 14.24 1.26
N LYS A 51 12.38 13.98 2.55
CA LYS A 51 13.14 12.79 2.97
C LYS A 51 12.41 11.50 2.62
N LEU A 52 11.09 11.46 2.78
CA LEU A 52 10.23 10.38 2.31
C LEU A 52 10.25 10.22 0.79
N GLY A 53 10.20 11.33 0.04
CA GLY A 53 10.33 11.32 -1.42
C GLY A 53 11.64 10.69 -1.88
N ASN A 54 12.76 11.11 -1.28
CA ASN A 54 14.09 10.57 -1.57
C ASN A 54 14.20 9.09 -1.16
N TYR A 55 13.64 8.71 -0.01
CA TYR A 55 13.62 7.33 0.45
C TYR A 55 12.86 6.42 -0.53
N ARG A 56 11.67 6.83 -0.97
CA ARG A 56 10.91 6.13 -2.03
C ARG A 56 11.69 6.04 -3.35
N SER A 57 12.45 7.07 -3.72
CA SER A 57 13.32 7.00 -4.91
C SER A 57 14.42 5.96 -4.76
N LYS A 58 15.06 5.86 -3.59
CA LYS A 58 16.07 4.83 -3.32
C LYS A 58 15.46 3.43 -3.34
N LEU A 59 14.31 3.24 -2.69
CA LEU A 59 13.59 1.96 -2.70
C LEU A 59 13.19 1.55 -4.13
N ARG A 60 12.77 2.50 -4.98
CA ARG A 60 12.54 2.24 -6.40
C ARG A 60 13.79 1.73 -7.12
N SER A 61 14.93 2.41 -6.93
CA SER A 61 16.20 1.99 -7.54
C SER A 61 16.65 0.61 -7.05
N ALA A 62 16.27 0.21 -5.84
CA ALA A 62 16.52 -1.11 -5.27
C ALA A 62 15.50 -2.18 -5.70
N GLY A 63 14.50 -1.84 -6.52
CA GLY A 63 13.51 -2.80 -7.02
C GLY A 63 12.33 -3.08 -6.08
N CYS A 64 12.09 -2.25 -5.06
CA CYS A 64 10.93 -2.41 -4.17
C CYS A 64 9.62 -2.13 -4.93
N HIS A 65 8.73 -3.13 -4.98
CA HIS A 65 7.49 -3.06 -5.77
C HIS A 65 6.51 -2.03 -5.22
N GLU A 66 6.42 -1.90 -3.89
CA GLU A 66 5.54 -0.94 -3.19
C GLU A 66 5.68 0.52 -3.68
N VAL A 67 6.86 0.88 -4.18
CA VAL A 67 7.15 2.22 -4.73
C VAL A 67 7.38 2.24 -6.24
N GLY A 68 7.49 1.07 -6.87
CA GLY A 68 7.80 0.87 -8.29
C GLY A 68 6.60 1.06 -9.23
N VAL A 69 5.38 0.73 -8.77
CA VAL A 69 4.17 0.79 -9.61
C VAL A 69 3.77 2.22 -10.01
N ASN A 70 4.15 3.23 -9.22
CA ASN A 70 3.87 4.63 -9.51
C ASN A 70 4.93 5.27 -10.44
N ARG A 71 5.76 4.46 -11.11
CA ARG A 71 6.63 4.95 -12.19
C ARG A 71 5.72 5.58 -13.24
N LYS A 72 5.96 6.85 -13.56
CA LYS A 72 5.44 7.43 -14.80
C LYS A 72 5.84 6.44 -15.90
N ARG A 73 4.88 5.78 -16.55
CA ARG A 73 5.10 4.89 -17.72
C ARG A 73 5.61 5.72 -18.92
N GLY A 74 6.75 6.39 -18.77
CA GLY A 74 7.27 7.37 -19.71
C GLY A 74 8.78 7.47 -19.65
N GLY A 75 9.45 6.33 -19.55
CA GLY A 75 10.91 6.25 -19.52
C GLY A 75 11.42 4.82 -19.39
N GLY A 76 10.74 3.88 -20.03
CA GLY A 76 11.26 2.55 -20.34
C GLY A 76 11.25 2.43 -21.85
N ASP A 77 12.38 2.03 -22.40
CA ASP A 77 12.56 1.68 -23.81
C ASP A 77 11.52 0.61 -24.18
N GLY A 78 10.54 0.95 -25.02
CA GLY A 78 9.42 0.06 -25.35
C GLY A 78 8.07 0.78 -25.45
N GLU A 79 7.77 1.24 -26.67
CA GLU A 79 6.47 1.62 -27.24
C GLU A 79 5.52 2.53 -26.45
N ASP A 80 5.43 3.75 -26.99
CA ASP A 80 4.45 4.79 -26.77
C ASP A 80 2.99 4.29 -26.71
N LYS A 81 2.33 4.54 -25.59
CA LYS A 81 0.91 4.95 -25.56
C LYS A 81 0.73 6.12 -24.62
N LYS A 82 1.03 7.32 -25.12
CA LYS A 82 0.77 8.60 -24.46
C LYS A 82 -0.74 8.84 -24.37
N SER A 83 -1.38 8.41 -23.28
CA SER A 83 -2.81 8.69 -23.08
C SER A 83 -3.02 10.20 -22.91
N THR A 84 -3.69 10.84 -23.87
CA THR A 84 -3.97 12.29 -23.95
C THR A 84 -5.03 12.79 -22.97
N LEU A 85 -5.53 11.93 -22.08
CA LEU A 85 -6.54 12.31 -21.10
C LEU A 85 -5.86 12.92 -19.87
N LYS A 86 -6.23 14.16 -19.51
CA LYS A 86 -5.92 14.71 -18.19
C LYS A 86 -6.54 13.79 -17.14
N ARG A 87 -5.72 12.94 -16.54
CA ARG A 87 -6.12 12.08 -15.43
C ARG A 87 -6.44 12.99 -14.25
N ALA A 88 -7.62 12.83 -13.66
CA ALA A 88 -7.90 13.41 -12.34
C ALA A 88 -6.73 13.08 -11.40
N LYS A 89 -6.35 14.01 -10.51
CA LYS A 89 -5.31 13.78 -9.49
C LYS A 89 -5.74 12.56 -8.65
N ARG A 90 -5.23 11.39 -9.04
CA ARG A 90 -5.59 10.09 -8.44
C ARG A 90 -5.07 10.06 -7.02
N GLY A 91 -5.97 9.80 -6.07
CA GLY A 91 -5.64 9.21 -4.77
C GLY A 91 -4.97 7.83 -4.95
N GLU A 92 -4.63 7.16 -3.86
CA GLU A 92 -3.87 5.89 -3.81
C GLU A 92 -4.53 4.73 -4.60
N VAL A 93 -4.50 4.73 -5.94
CA VAL A 93 -5.18 3.69 -6.75
C VAL A 93 -4.33 2.41 -6.86
N ASN A 94 -3.02 2.48 -6.58
CA ASN A 94 -2.06 1.41 -6.90
C ASN A 94 -1.20 0.98 -5.69
N TYR A 95 -1.79 0.85 -4.49
CA TYR A 95 -1.11 0.21 -3.36
C TYR A 95 -0.79 -1.25 -3.69
N LEU A 96 0.48 -1.66 -3.63
CA LEU A 96 0.95 -3.02 -3.90
C LEU A 96 2.02 -3.40 -2.85
N PRO A 97 1.63 -4.00 -1.71
CA PRO A 97 2.59 -4.37 -0.68
C PRO A 97 3.48 -5.53 -1.14
N ASP A 98 4.71 -5.58 -0.62
CA ASP A 98 5.61 -6.72 -0.80
C ASP A 98 5.05 -7.98 -0.07
N HIS A 99 5.51 -9.16 -0.47
CA HIS A 99 5.14 -10.40 0.20
C HIS A 99 5.67 -10.43 1.65
N PRO A 100 4.95 -11.10 2.58
CA PRO A 100 5.46 -11.34 3.93
C PRO A 100 6.84 -12.01 3.91
N ALA A 101 7.66 -11.76 4.93
CA ALA A 101 9.01 -12.29 4.99
C ALA A 101 9.03 -13.83 4.86
N GLY A 102 9.83 -14.33 3.91
CA GLY A 102 9.97 -15.76 3.63
C GLY A 102 8.87 -16.36 2.74
N GLN A 103 7.93 -15.55 2.24
CA GLN A 103 6.92 -15.99 1.28
C GLN A 103 7.32 -15.63 -0.15
N THR A 104 7.07 -16.54 -1.08
CA THR A 104 7.20 -16.34 -2.54
C THR A 104 5.83 -16.41 -3.20
N ASP A 105 5.76 -16.09 -4.50
CA ASP A 105 4.54 -16.28 -5.28
C ASP A 105 4.03 -17.73 -5.18
N ASP A 106 4.93 -18.72 -5.25
CA ASP A 106 4.59 -20.15 -5.18
C ASP A 106 3.99 -20.55 -3.84
N THR A 107 4.61 -20.12 -2.72
CA THR A 107 4.08 -20.46 -1.38
C THR A 107 2.73 -19.80 -1.13
N LEU A 108 2.51 -18.58 -1.63
CA LEU A 108 1.22 -17.92 -1.52
C LEU A 108 0.16 -18.53 -2.44
N GLU A 109 0.54 -19.12 -3.56
CA GLU A 109 -0.35 -19.91 -4.43
C GLU A 109 -0.79 -21.21 -3.74
N GLU A 110 0.11 -21.90 -3.02
CA GLU A 110 -0.26 -23.04 -2.16
C GLU A 110 -1.31 -22.63 -1.12
N GLU A 111 -1.11 -21.47 -0.49
CA GLU A 111 -2.05 -20.94 0.49
C GLU A 111 -3.41 -20.55 -0.11
N ARG A 112 -3.44 -20.10 -1.37
CA ARG A 112 -4.67 -19.90 -2.13
C ARG A 112 -5.38 -21.23 -2.39
N LEU A 113 -4.67 -22.30 -2.71
CA LEU A 113 -5.27 -23.61 -2.94
C LEU A 113 -5.98 -24.12 -1.67
N ILE A 114 -5.34 -23.97 -0.50
CA ILE A 114 -5.92 -24.30 0.80
C ILE A 114 -7.19 -23.47 1.05
N LEU A 115 -7.16 -22.17 0.75
CA LEU A 115 -8.33 -21.29 0.85
C LEU A 115 -9.49 -21.76 -0.05
N VAL A 116 -9.21 -22.12 -1.30
CA VAL A 116 -10.22 -22.61 -2.26
C VAL A 116 -10.80 -23.94 -1.81
N GLU A 117 -9.98 -24.84 -1.27
CA GLU A 117 -10.46 -26.11 -0.72
C GLU A 117 -11.35 -25.90 0.51
N GLU A 118 -10.99 -25.00 1.41
CA GLU A 118 -11.79 -24.67 2.59
C GLU A 118 -13.18 -24.13 2.20
N LEU A 119 -13.28 -23.35 1.13
CA LEU A 119 -14.55 -22.83 0.63
C LEU A 119 -15.49 -23.90 0.05
N LYS A 120 -14.95 -25.05 -0.37
CA LYS A 120 -15.73 -26.18 -0.88
C LYS A 120 -16.36 -27.02 0.24
N LYS A 121 -15.90 -26.86 1.49
CA LYS A 121 -16.42 -27.62 2.63
C LYS A 121 -17.84 -27.18 2.97
N LYS A 122 -18.66 -28.15 3.41
CA LYS A 122 -20.05 -27.92 3.84
C LYS A 122 -20.12 -27.00 5.07
N THR A 123 -19.17 -27.18 5.99
CA THR A 123 -18.97 -26.32 7.16
C THR A 123 -17.64 -25.58 6.98
N LYS A 124 -17.72 -24.28 6.70
CA LYS A 124 -16.56 -23.44 6.42
C LYS A 124 -15.93 -22.95 7.72
N ASN A 125 -14.61 -23.05 7.85
CA ASN A 125 -13.87 -22.42 8.92
C ASN A 125 -13.60 -20.95 8.57
N GLU A 126 -14.46 -20.05 9.05
CA GLU A 126 -14.34 -18.61 8.80
C GLU A 126 -13.02 -18.02 9.30
N THR A 127 -12.48 -18.54 10.41
CA THR A 127 -11.21 -18.08 10.96
C THR A 127 -10.05 -18.42 10.03
N LEU A 128 -10.05 -19.64 9.50
CA LEU A 128 -9.03 -20.08 8.54
C LEU A 128 -9.13 -19.28 7.24
N ILE A 129 -10.35 -19.06 6.72
CA ILE A 129 -10.59 -18.25 5.52
C ILE A 129 -10.01 -16.85 5.70
N SER A 130 -10.31 -16.18 6.81
CA SER A 130 -9.82 -14.81 7.06
C SER A 130 -8.31 -14.73 7.20
N GLN A 131 -7.69 -15.73 7.86
CA GLN A 131 -6.24 -15.85 7.96
C GLN A 131 -5.58 -16.01 6.60
N LYS A 132 -6.08 -16.94 5.78
CA LYS A 132 -5.53 -17.22 4.44
C LYS A 132 -5.77 -16.06 3.48
N MET A 133 -6.92 -15.38 3.59
CA MET A 133 -7.19 -14.14 2.87
C MET A 133 -6.18 -13.05 3.23
N SER A 134 -5.91 -12.82 4.52
CA SER A 134 -4.91 -11.85 4.95
C SER A 134 -3.51 -12.17 4.41
N LEU A 135 -3.10 -13.44 4.50
CA LEU A 135 -1.79 -13.90 4.06
C LEU A 135 -1.58 -13.73 2.54
N THR A 136 -2.60 -14.07 1.75
CA THR A 136 -2.56 -14.00 0.28
C THR A 136 -2.85 -12.61 -0.29
N PHE A 137 -3.03 -11.58 0.55
CA PHE A 137 -3.37 -10.23 0.09
C PHE A 137 -2.37 -9.64 -0.90
N SER A 138 -1.07 -9.82 -0.65
CA SER A 138 -0.01 -9.30 -1.53
C SER A 138 -0.05 -9.96 -2.92
N LEU A 139 -0.20 -11.28 -3.00
CA LEU A 139 -0.35 -12.02 -4.26
C LEU A 139 -1.60 -11.58 -5.03
N ARG A 140 -2.76 -11.55 -4.36
CA ARG A 140 -4.02 -11.03 -4.92
C ARG A 140 -3.85 -9.64 -5.50
N ARG A 141 -3.23 -8.75 -4.73
CA ARG A 141 -3.08 -7.36 -5.13
C ARG A 141 -2.15 -7.21 -6.31
N LYS A 142 -1.07 -8.00 -6.37
CA LYS A 142 -0.14 -8.08 -7.49
C LYS A 142 -0.88 -8.42 -8.78
N GLU A 143 -1.66 -9.50 -8.78
CA GLU A 143 -2.46 -9.91 -9.94
C GLU A 143 -3.42 -8.79 -10.41
N ILE A 144 -4.18 -8.19 -9.48
CA ILE A 144 -5.15 -7.14 -9.82
C ILE A 144 -4.46 -5.87 -10.38
N VAL A 145 -3.33 -5.48 -9.81
CA VAL A 145 -2.60 -4.25 -10.19
C VAL A 145 -1.84 -4.42 -11.50
N GLU A 146 -1.18 -5.57 -11.68
CA GLU A 146 -0.29 -5.81 -12.81
C GLU A 146 -1.04 -6.31 -14.05
N VAL A 147 -1.92 -7.30 -13.87
CA VAL A 147 -2.65 -7.94 -14.98
C VAL A 147 -3.90 -7.13 -15.37
N VAL A 148 -4.48 -6.41 -14.42
CA VAL A 148 -5.75 -5.66 -14.60
C VAL A 148 -6.87 -6.55 -15.20
N PRO A 149 -7.15 -7.71 -14.58
CA PRO A 149 -8.15 -8.67 -15.07
C PRO A 149 -9.59 -8.16 -14.93
N MET A 150 -10.53 -8.83 -15.58
CA MET A 150 -11.96 -8.55 -15.37
C MET A 150 -12.41 -9.00 -13.98
N VAL A 151 -13.45 -8.36 -13.43
CA VAL A 151 -13.99 -8.70 -12.10
C VAL A 151 -14.43 -10.17 -12.02
N SER A 152 -14.98 -10.72 -13.10
CA SER A 152 -15.36 -12.13 -13.18
C SER A 152 -14.16 -13.07 -13.00
N GLU A 153 -13.04 -12.78 -13.65
CA GLU A 153 -11.81 -13.57 -13.56
C GLU A 153 -11.21 -13.50 -12.15
N VAL A 154 -11.26 -12.32 -11.51
CA VAL A 154 -10.81 -12.16 -10.12
C VAL A 154 -11.66 -12.99 -9.17
N LEU A 155 -12.99 -12.98 -9.32
CA LEU A 155 -13.89 -13.75 -8.47
C LEU A 155 -13.79 -15.25 -8.70
N GLU A 156 -13.51 -15.69 -9.93
CA GLU A 156 -13.24 -17.10 -10.23
C GLU A 156 -11.96 -17.58 -9.56
N ARG A 157 -10.88 -16.78 -9.62
CA ARG A 157 -9.59 -17.12 -9.03
C ARG A 157 -9.58 -16.99 -7.50
N TRP A 158 -10.31 -16.00 -6.97
CA TRP A 158 -10.40 -15.66 -5.54
C TRP A 158 -11.85 -15.66 -5.04
N PRO A 159 -12.50 -16.83 -4.98
CA PRO A 159 -13.92 -16.94 -4.64
C PRO A 159 -14.26 -16.45 -3.23
N ALA A 160 -13.29 -16.46 -2.30
CA ALA A 160 -13.49 -15.88 -0.97
C ALA A 160 -13.85 -14.38 -1.02
N MET A 161 -13.49 -13.64 -2.07
CA MET A 161 -13.81 -12.22 -2.20
C MET A 161 -15.31 -11.93 -2.38
N SER A 162 -16.12 -12.92 -2.76
CA SER A 162 -17.58 -12.75 -2.80
C SER A 162 -18.22 -12.90 -1.41
N LEU A 163 -17.46 -13.33 -0.39
CA LEU A 163 -17.97 -13.46 0.97
C LEU A 163 -18.03 -12.09 1.64
N PRO A 164 -19.18 -11.71 2.24
CA PRO A 164 -19.32 -10.43 2.92
C PRO A 164 -18.25 -10.19 4.00
N ASN A 165 -17.88 -11.24 4.74
CA ASN A 165 -16.88 -11.18 5.82
C ASN A 165 -15.48 -10.82 5.31
N GLU A 166 -15.20 -11.06 4.03
CA GLU A 166 -13.91 -10.86 3.41
C GLU A 166 -13.82 -9.58 2.57
N VAL A 167 -14.97 -8.94 2.31
CA VAL A 167 -15.02 -7.58 1.78
C VAL A 167 -14.90 -6.61 2.94
N LYS A 168 -13.68 -6.39 3.42
CA LYS A 168 -13.41 -5.30 4.37
C LYS A 168 -13.51 -3.99 3.62
N VAL A 169 -14.72 -3.42 3.54
CA VAL A 169 -14.86 -2.00 3.28
C VAL A 169 -14.28 -1.31 4.51
N THR A 170 -13.01 -0.93 4.45
CA THR A 170 -12.46 0.02 5.42
C THR A 170 -13.12 1.37 5.10
N VAL A 171 -14.39 1.52 5.48
CA VAL A 171 -14.95 2.83 5.73
C VAL A 171 -14.13 3.29 6.94
N LEU A 172 -13.16 4.16 6.70
CA LEU A 172 -12.54 4.92 7.76
C LEU A 172 -13.66 5.80 8.34
N THR A 173 -14.46 5.23 9.24
CA THR A 173 -15.38 6.00 10.07
C THR A 173 -14.49 6.80 11.01
N GLY A 174 -14.12 8.00 10.56
CA GLY A 174 -13.62 9.05 11.42
C GLY A 174 -14.74 9.38 12.41
N SER A 175 -14.59 8.92 13.65
CA SER A 175 -15.35 9.47 14.76
C SER A 175 -14.90 10.92 14.96
N ILE A 176 -15.90 11.79 14.97
CA ILE A 176 -15.86 13.25 15.16
C ILE A 176 -15.21 13.61 16.49
#